data_AF-A6XGV2-F1
#
_entry.id   AF-A6XGV2-F1
#
_cell.length_a   1.000
_cell.length_b   1.000
_cell.length_c   1.000
_cell.angle_alpha   90.00
_cell.angle_beta   90.00
_cell.angle_gamma   90.00
#
_symmetry.space_group_name_H-M   'P 1'
#
loop_
_entity.id
_entity.type
_entity.pdbx_description
1 polymer ?
#
loop_
_entity_poly.entity_id
_entity_poly.type
_entity_poly.pdbx_seq_one_letter_code
_entity_poly.pdbx_strand_id
1 'polypeptide(L)'
;NLYDKELYDMLYAARRENGGSGGLPAYILMQRILPPPATGILARHGKPTVESTLSELGVYGTFVRRGNAEVMINAMAGHLVRTKAANSNEGGVAAGFAVLNSPYL
;
A
#
# COMPACT_ATOMS: atom_id res chain seq x y z
N ASN A 1 5.81 6.52 2.64
CA ASN A 1 4.84 7.56 2.19
C ASN A 1 4.71 8.60 3.28
N LEU A 2 4.32 9.84 2.98
CA LEU A 2 4.04 10.84 4.02
C LEU A 2 2.55 10.85 4.33
N TYR A 3 2.19 10.83 5.60
CA TYR A 3 0.79 10.83 6.05
C TYR A 3 0.56 11.92 7.09
N ASP A 4 -0.69 12.32 7.23
CA ASP A 4 -1.19 13.13 8.35
C ASP A 4 -0.32 14.37 8.61
N LYS A 5 0.24 14.51 9.83
CA LYS A 5 1.06 15.68 10.21
C LYS A 5 2.31 15.83 9.34
N GLU A 6 2.97 14.74 9.00
CA GLU A 6 4.22 14.76 8.22
C GLU A 6 3.96 15.26 6.80
N LEU A 7 2.87 14.81 6.18
CA LEU A 7 2.41 15.32 4.89
C LEU A 7 2.08 16.81 4.96
N TYR A 8 1.36 17.24 6.00
CA TYR A 8 1.01 18.64 6.20
C TYR A 8 2.27 19.52 6.33
N ASP A 9 3.21 19.14 7.20
CA ASP A 9 4.43 19.90 7.44
C ASP A 9 5.27 20.03 6.16
N MET A 10 5.41 18.95 5.39
CA MET A 10 6.13 18.95 4.11
C MET A 10 5.48 19.91 3.10
N LEU A 11 4.17 19.81 2.90
CA LEU A 11 3.44 20.67 1.96
C LEU A 11 3.44 22.14 2.41
N TYR A 12 3.33 22.39 3.72
CA TYR A 12 3.36 23.73 4.30
C TYR A 12 4.73 24.39 4.13
N ALA A 13 5.82 23.64 4.38
CA ALA A 13 7.18 24.10 4.12
C ALA A 13 7.39 24.44 2.65
N ALA A 14 7.02 23.54 1.73
CA ALA A 14 7.15 23.75 0.29
C ALA A 14 6.36 24.97 -0.21
N ARG A 15 5.18 25.24 0.37
CA ARG A 15 4.39 26.44 0.07
C ARG A 15 5.09 27.73 0.50
N ARG A 16 5.74 27.75 1.67
CA ARG A 16 6.43 28.94 2.20
C ARG A 16 7.67 29.33 1.40
N GLU A 17 8.28 28.38 0.70
CA GLU A 17 9.45 28.60 -0.14
C GLU A 17 9.10 29.14 -1.54
N ASN A 18 7.86 29.57 -1.79
CA ASN A 18 7.38 30.03 -3.12
C ASN A 18 7.62 29.00 -4.25
N GLY A 19 7.53 27.70 -3.95
CA GLY A 19 7.87 26.63 -4.90
C GLY A 19 9.38 26.45 -5.13
N GLY A 20 10.21 27.06 -4.29
CA GLY A 20 11.68 27.02 -4.37
C GLY A 20 12.33 25.70 -3.99
N SER A 21 11.60 24.71 -3.49
CA SER A 21 12.10 23.34 -3.33
C SER A 21 11.74 22.53 -4.56
N GLY A 22 12.72 22.29 -5.44
CA GLY A 22 12.61 21.41 -6.63
C GLY A 22 12.27 19.94 -6.34
N GLY A 23 11.72 19.62 -5.16
CA GLY A 23 11.32 18.28 -4.74
C GLY A 23 9.85 17.94 -4.97
N LEU A 24 8.92 18.91 -5.01
CA LEU A 24 7.49 18.62 -5.17
C LEU A 24 7.14 17.81 -6.44
N PRO A 25 7.79 18.04 -7.61
CA PRO A 25 7.56 17.21 -8.79
C PRO A 25 7.89 15.71 -8.63
N ALA A 26 8.62 15.34 -7.57
CA ALA A 26 8.91 13.93 -7.25
C ALA A 26 7.75 13.21 -6.55
N TYR A 27 6.68 13.93 -6.18
CA TYR A 27 5.55 13.39 -5.42
C TYR A 27 4.24 13.50 -6.19
N ILE A 28 3.32 12.59 -5.87
CA ILE A 28 1.90 12.69 -6.25
C ILE A 28 1.06 12.76 -4.99
N LEU A 29 -0.05 13.51 -5.05
CA LEU A 29 -1.07 13.51 -4.00
C LEU A 29 -2.16 12.50 -4.36
N MET A 30 -2.52 11.63 -3.42
CA MET A 30 -3.53 10.60 -3.60
C MET A 30 -4.56 10.67 -2.48
N GLN A 31 -5.83 10.49 -2.81
CA GLN A 31 -6.89 10.35 -1.82
C GLN A 31 -6.64 9.11 -0.96
N ARG A 32 -6.66 9.27 0.37
CA ARG A 32 -6.54 8.15 1.32
C ARG A 32 -7.79 7.27 1.23
N ILE A 33 -7.60 5.98 0.95
CA ILE A 33 -8.67 4.98 0.99
C ILE A 33 -8.87 4.57 2.46
N LEU A 34 -10.12 4.54 2.91
CA LEU A 34 -10.50 4.20 4.29
C LEU A 34 -11.42 2.96 4.28
N PRO A 35 -10.86 1.73 4.18
CA PRO A 35 -11.66 0.52 4.20
C PRO A 35 -12.24 0.26 5.61
N PRO A 36 -13.34 -0.49 5.72
CA PRO A 36 -13.89 -0.86 7.02
C PRO A 36 -12.89 -1.76 7.78
N PRO A 37 -12.58 -1.47 9.06
CA PRO A 37 -11.70 -2.30 9.84
C PRO A 37 -12.36 -3.63 10.22
N ALA A 38 -11.54 -4.67 10.36
CA ALA A 38 -11.96 -5.97 10.87
C ALA A 38 -11.04 -6.42 12.01
N THR A 39 -11.58 -7.13 13.00
CA THR A 39 -10.75 -7.76 14.03
C THR A 39 -9.98 -8.92 13.40
N GLY A 40 -8.66 -8.91 13.53
CA GLY A 40 -7.77 -9.94 12.98
C GLY A 40 -6.70 -10.35 13.97
N ILE A 41 -6.19 -11.58 13.81
CA ILE A 41 -5.03 -12.07 14.55
C ILE A 41 -3.79 -11.90 13.67
N LEU A 42 -2.84 -11.10 14.13
CA LEU A 42 -1.57 -10.86 13.45
C LEU A 42 -0.49 -11.69 14.13
N ALA A 43 0.00 -12.73 13.47
CA ALA A 43 1.08 -13.56 13.99
C ALA A 43 2.43 -13.11 13.42
N ARG A 44 3.35 -12.68 14.29
CA ARG A 44 4.72 -12.28 13.92
C ARG A 44 5.71 -12.91 14.88
N HIS A 45 6.79 -13.50 14.38
CA HIS A 45 7.82 -14.13 15.20
C HIS A 45 7.25 -15.12 16.25
N GLY A 46 6.22 -15.88 15.87
CA GLY A 46 5.54 -16.84 16.77
C GLY A 46 4.63 -16.20 17.83
N LYS A 47 4.41 -14.88 17.80
CA LYS A 47 3.56 -14.15 18.75
C LYS A 47 2.31 -13.63 18.05
N PRO A 48 1.11 -14.12 18.42
CA PRO A 48 -0.15 -13.58 17.91
C PRO A 48 -0.57 -12.33 18.69
N THR A 49 -1.10 -11.33 17.99
CA THR A 49 -1.79 -10.17 18.55
C THR A 49 -3.18 -10.05 17.95
N VAL A 50 -4.19 -9.71 18.78
CA VAL A 50 -5.54 -9.40 18.29
C VAL A 50 -5.62 -7.89 18.09
N GLU A 51 -5.89 -7.46 16.86
CA GLU A 51 -5.87 -6.05 16.49
C GLU A 51 -7.07 -5.68 15.60
N SER A 52 -7.38 -4.39 15.54
CA SER A 52 -8.18 -3.83 14.45
C SER A 52 -7.29 -3.76 13.22
N THR A 53 -7.73 -4.34 12.11
CA THR A 53 -6.91 -4.56 10.93
C THR A 53 -7.55 -4.03 9.65
N LEU A 54 -6.70 -3.71 8.68
CA LEU A 54 -7.08 -3.36 7.31
C LEU A 54 -6.39 -4.33 6.35
N SER A 55 -7.13 -4.78 5.35
CA SER A 55 -6.64 -5.69 4.32
C SER A 55 -6.53 -4.99 2.97
N GLU A 56 -5.48 -5.31 2.24
CA GLU A 56 -5.21 -4.84 0.89
C GLU A 56 -5.11 -6.06 -0.04
N LEU A 57 -5.97 -6.11 -1.06
CA LEU A 57 -6.00 -7.17 -2.07
C LEU A 57 -5.14 -6.76 -3.27
N GLY A 58 -4.08 -7.52 -3.52
CA GLY A 58 -3.30 -7.48 -4.75
C GLY A 58 -3.74 -8.60 -5.70
N VAL A 59 -3.85 -8.28 -6.99
CA VAL A 59 -4.12 -9.24 -8.07
C VAL A 59 -2.91 -9.28 -8.99
N TYR A 60 -2.32 -10.46 -9.17
CA TYR A 60 -1.19 -10.63 -10.07
C TYR A 60 -1.67 -10.67 -11.52
N GLY A 61 -0.95 -9.99 -12.41
CA GLY A 61 -1.16 -10.06 -13.85
C GLY A 61 0.12 -10.52 -14.55
N THR A 62 -0.01 -11.40 -15.54
CA THR A 62 1.08 -11.81 -16.44
C THR A 62 0.84 -11.23 -17.81
N PHE A 63 1.88 -10.60 -18.37
CA PHE A 63 1.84 -10.00 -19.70
C PHE A 63 3.10 -10.35 -20.50
N VAL A 64 2.92 -10.88 -21.70
CA VAL A 64 4.00 -11.18 -22.65
C VAL A 64 3.56 -10.72 -24.03
N ARG A 65 4.43 -9.99 -24.73
CA ARG A 65 4.22 -9.60 -26.14
C ARG A 65 5.46 -9.84 -26.98
N ARG A 66 5.26 -10.07 -28.27
CA ARG A 66 6.31 -10.09 -29.29
C ARG A 66 6.18 -8.84 -30.17
N GLY A 67 7.14 -7.93 -30.04
CA GLY A 67 7.13 -6.65 -30.75
C GLY A 67 5.88 -5.83 -30.42
N ASN A 68 5.40 -5.05 -31.40
CA ASN A 68 4.21 -4.21 -31.22
C ASN A 68 2.90 -4.86 -31.67
N ALA A 69 2.95 -5.98 -32.40
CA ALA A 69 1.77 -6.54 -33.07
C ALA A 69 1.10 -7.68 -32.30
N GLU A 70 1.84 -8.44 -31.50
CA GLU A 70 1.37 -9.72 -30.95
C GLU A 70 1.45 -9.74 -29.42
N VAL A 71 0.30 -9.70 -28.75
CA VAL A 71 0.19 -10.03 -27.33
C VAL A 71 0.06 -11.54 -27.20
N MET A 72 1.05 -12.18 -26.59
CA MET A 72 1.09 -13.63 -26.41
C MET A 72 0.39 -14.07 -25.13
N ILE A 73 0.50 -13.27 -24.06
CA ILE A 73 -0.11 -13.52 -22.76
C ILE A 73 -0.64 -12.20 -22.20
N ASN A 74 -1.87 -12.20 -21.71
CA ASN A 74 -2.46 -11.14 -20.89
C ASN A 74 -3.50 -11.79 -19.98
N ALA A 75 -3.11 -12.18 -18.77
CA ALA A 75 -3.95 -12.98 -17.90
C ALA A 75 -3.78 -12.62 -16.41
N MET A 76 -4.81 -12.90 -15.62
CA MET A 76 -4.74 -12.88 -14.16
C MET A 76 -4.02 -14.14 -13.67
N ALA A 77 -3.11 -13.98 -12.70
CA ALA A 77 -2.16 -15.00 -12.26
C ALA A 77 -2.19 -15.25 -10.74
N GLY A 78 -3.35 -15.08 -10.13
CA GLY A 78 -3.58 -15.26 -8.69
C GLY A 78 -3.67 -13.95 -7.93
N HIS A 79 -3.62 -14.05 -6.60
CA HIS A 79 -3.79 -12.90 -5.70
C HIS A 79 -2.89 -13.02 -4.47
N LEU A 80 -2.75 -11.89 -3.77
CA LEU A 80 -2.13 -11.79 -2.47
C LEU A 80 -2.96 -10.84 -1.62
N VAL A 81 -3.39 -11.26 -0.43
CA VAL A 81 -3.93 -10.33 0.56
C VAL A 81 -2.86 -10.03 1.59
N ARG A 82 -2.66 -8.74 1.84
CA ARG A 82 -1.81 -8.24 2.92
C ARG A 82 -2.71 -7.62 3.97
N THR A 83 -2.49 -7.95 5.23
CA THR A 83 -3.28 -7.39 6.34
C THR A 83 -2.34 -6.71 7.33
N LYS A 84 -2.71 -5.52 7.78
CA LYS A 84 -1.94 -4.73 8.74
C LYS A 84 -2.83 -4.20 9.86
N ALA A 85 -2.23 -3.74 10.94
CA ALA A 85 -2.91 -2.97 11.96
C ALA A 85 -3.54 -1.71 11.34
N ALA A 86 -4.76 -1.36 11.74
CA ALA A 86 -5.50 -0.24 11.15
C ALA A 86 -4.87 1.13 11.42
N ASN A 87 -4.13 1.25 12.51
CA ASN A 87 -3.37 2.45 12.86
C ASN A 87 -1.99 2.53 12.20
N SER A 88 -1.59 1.52 11.42
CA SER A 88 -0.29 1.52 10.76
C SER A 88 -0.36 2.20 9.40
N ASN A 89 0.51 3.19 9.20
CA ASN A 89 0.64 3.89 7.93
C ASN A 89 1.44 3.08 6.89
N GLU A 90 2.20 2.08 7.31
CA GLU A 90 2.99 1.22 6.42
C GLU A 90 2.40 -0.17 6.24
N GLY A 91 2.66 -0.80 5.09
CA GLY A 91 1.99 -2.05 4.67
C GLY A 91 2.91 -3.11 4.07
N GLY A 92 4.22 -2.94 4.15
CA GLY A 92 5.18 -3.91 3.63
C GLY A 92 5.25 -5.16 4.50
N VAL A 93 5.12 -6.35 3.90
CA VAL A 93 5.33 -7.63 4.59
C VAL A 93 6.81 -7.81 4.94
N ALA A 94 7.71 -7.62 3.96
CA ALA A 94 9.16 -7.74 4.16
C ALA A 94 9.71 -6.68 5.14
N ALA A 95 9.09 -5.50 5.20
CA ALA A 95 9.42 -4.45 6.16
C ALA A 95 8.84 -4.70 7.57
N GLY A 96 8.04 -5.75 7.74
CA GLY A 96 7.50 -6.17 9.04
C GLY A 96 6.17 -5.52 9.47
N PHE A 97 5.55 -4.66 8.64
CA PHE A 97 4.33 -3.92 9.01
C PHE A 97 3.05 -4.70 8.72
N ALA A 98 3.04 -5.54 7.70
CA ALA A 98 1.89 -6.38 7.32
C ALA A 98 2.20 -7.88 7.48
N VAL A 99 1.14 -8.68 7.54
CA VAL A 99 1.20 -10.15 7.46
C VAL A 99 0.50 -10.62 6.17
N LEU A 100 0.77 -11.85 5.76
CA LEU A 100 0.05 -12.51 4.66
C LEU A 100 -1.33 -12.96 5.14
N ASN A 101 -2.32 -12.87 4.27
CA ASN A 101 -3.68 -13.30 4.53
C ASN A 101 -4.31 -13.92 3.26
N SER A 102 -5.49 -14.51 3.41
CA SER A 102 -6.33 -15.00 2.31
C SER A 102 -7.70 -14.30 2.33
N PRO A 103 -8.34 -14.09 1.18
CA PRO A 103 -9.68 -13.53 1.14
C PRO A 103 -10.72 -14.56 1.63
N TYR A 104 -11.75 -14.07 2.32
CA TYR A 104 -12.95 -14.84 2.66
C TYR A 104 -14.13 -14.23 1.90
N LEU A 105 -14.82 -15.02 1.09
CA LEU A 105 -15.91 -14.59 0.20
C LEU A 105 -17.29 -14.80 0.82
#